data_AF-V7CJ32-F1
#
_entry.id   AF-V7CJ32-F1
#
_cell.length_a   1.000
_cell.length_b   1.000
_cell.length_c   1.000
_cell.angle_alpha   90.00
_cell.angle_beta   90.00
_cell.angle_gamma   90.00
#
_symmetry.space_group_name_H-M   'P 1'
#
loop_
_entity.id
_entity.type
_entity.pdbx_description
1 polymer ?
#
loop_
_entity_poly.entity_id
_entity_poly.type
_entity_poly.pdbx_seq_one_letter_code
_entity_poly.pdbx_strand_id
1 'polypeptide(L)'
;MSSKLVEKIIVANETKRVKAYINSGCRKLNNSIQSLTNFHSCTRGLCNHIRKAKEILDELEGLLGDVTSAIQTTDGKLLAFSGLDFDVGLNDQAIYNDLEEKDALSDSQSPDITHLAMVMAFIYSMVKQDYLMQEKIVSALDLRMSSEELESYCQMWSLRPFINDEIVNGAWEHIH
;
A
#
# COMPACT_ATOMS: atom_id res chain seq x y z
N MET A 1 19.03 -18.95 -24.31
CA MET A 1 19.44 -20.26 -24.86
C MET A 1 19.51 -20.15 -26.38
N SER A 2 20.68 -19.98 -27.00
CA SER A 2 20.78 -20.09 -28.46
C SER A 2 20.87 -21.58 -28.82
N SER A 3 19.91 -22.07 -29.60
CA SER A 3 19.92 -23.45 -30.09
C SER A 3 21.17 -23.71 -30.93
N LYS A 4 21.82 -24.88 -30.76
CA LYS A 4 22.94 -25.35 -31.61
C LYS A 4 22.60 -25.30 -33.11
N LEU A 5 21.32 -25.45 -33.46
CA LEU A 5 20.84 -25.32 -34.83
C LEU A 5 20.90 -23.86 -35.32
N VAL A 6 20.47 -22.92 -34.47
CA VAL A 6 20.51 -21.48 -34.76
C VAL A 6 21.94 -21.00 -34.94
N GLU A 7 22.87 -21.48 -34.10
CA GLU A 7 24.29 -21.17 -34.22
C GLU A 7 24.88 -21.68 -35.54
N LYS A 8 24.60 -22.93 -35.93
CA LYS A 8 25.01 -23.48 -37.23
C LYS A 8 24.44 -22.71 -38.42
N ILE A 9 23.19 -22.26 -38.34
CA ILE A 9 22.54 -21.46 -39.39
C ILE A 9 23.20 -20.08 -39.51
N ILE A 10 23.54 -19.44 -38.38
CA ILE A 10 24.23 -18.13 -38.36
C ILE A 10 25.61 -18.27 -39.01
N VAL A 11 26.40 -19.28 -38.61
CA VAL A 11 27.73 -19.56 -39.15
C VAL A 11 27.67 -19.84 -40.66
N ALA A 12 26.70 -20.63 -41.11
CA ALA A 12 26.51 -20.94 -42.52
C ALA A 12 26.11 -19.72 -43.39
N ASN A 13 25.56 -18.66 -42.78
CA ASN A 13 25.04 -17.47 -43.47
C ASN A 13 25.76 -16.17 -43.06
N GLU A 14 27.04 -16.25 -42.67
CA GLU A 14 27.88 -15.18 -42.11
C GLU A 14 28.19 -14.01 -43.08
N THR A 15 27.16 -13.34 -43.56
CA THR A 15 27.29 -12.11 -44.37
C THR A 15 27.37 -10.87 -43.48
N LYS A 16 27.97 -9.79 -43.98
CA LYS A 16 27.99 -8.48 -43.28
C LYS A 16 26.58 -8.01 -42.88
N ARG A 17 25.58 -8.29 -43.73
CA ARG A 17 24.16 -7.96 -43.50
C ARG A 17 23.55 -8.79 -42.36
N VAL A 18 23.80 -10.10 -42.32
CA VAL A 18 23.30 -10.98 -41.24
C VAL A 18 23.97 -10.63 -39.90
N LYS A 19 25.28 -10.33 -39.90
CA LYS A 19 25.98 -9.83 -38.70
C LYS A 19 25.38 -8.50 -38.21
N ALA A 20 25.10 -7.56 -39.11
CA ALA A 20 24.46 -6.30 -38.75
C ALA A 20 23.05 -6.51 -38.16
N TYR A 21 22.23 -7.40 -38.74
CA TYR A 21 20.88 -7.73 -38.26
C TYR A 21 20.87 -8.37 -36.85
N ILE A 22 21.81 -9.28 -36.60
CA ILE A 22 21.97 -9.91 -35.28
C ILE A 22 22.40 -8.87 -34.25
N ASN A 23 23.36 -8.01 -34.61
CA ASN A 23 23.87 -6.94 -33.75
C ASN A 23 22.84 -5.82 -33.54
N SER A 24 21.94 -5.58 -34.49
CA SER A 24 20.97 -4.47 -34.43
C SER A 24 19.72 -4.78 -33.59
N GLY A 25 19.36 -6.05 -33.37
CA GLY A 25 18.10 -6.31 -32.66
C GLY A 25 17.74 -7.75 -32.28
N CYS A 26 18.40 -8.78 -32.81
CA CYS A 26 17.99 -10.16 -32.50
C CYS A 26 18.22 -10.52 -31.01
N ARG A 27 19.25 -9.96 -30.36
CA ARG A 27 19.41 -10.01 -28.88
C ARG A 27 18.40 -9.14 -28.13
N LYS A 28 17.94 -8.02 -28.71
CA LYS A 28 16.99 -7.11 -28.07
C LYS A 28 15.60 -7.73 -27.91
N LEU A 29 15.19 -8.61 -28.83
CA LEU A 29 13.89 -9.30 -28.74
C LEU A 29 13.82 -10.22 -27.52
N ASN A 30 14.84 -11.05 -27.29
CA ASN A 30 14.87 -11.95 -26.13
C ASN A 30 14.89 -11.15 -24.81
N ASN A 31 15.60 -10.02 -24.77
CA ASN A 31 15.60 -9.12 -23.62
C ASN A 31 14.22 -8.48 -23.43
N SER A 32 13.55 -8.05 -24.49
CA SER A 32 12.19 -7.49 -24.43
C SER A 32 11.17 -8.51 -23.92
N ILE A 33 11.23 -9.76 -24.39
CA ILE A 33 10.37 -10.85 -23.90
C ILE A 33 10.65 -11.12 -22.41
N GLN A 34 11.92 -11.16 -22.00
CA GLN A 34 12.27 -11.35 -20.59
C GLN A 34 11.79 -10.18 -19.73
N SER A 35 12.00 -8.93 -20.17
CA SER A 35 11.54 -7.74 -19.45
C SER A 35 10.02 -7.70 -19.33
N LEU A 36 9.28 -8.07 -20.38
CA LEU A 36 7.83 -8.16 -20.36
C LEU A 36 7.34 -9.26 -19.40
N THR A 37 7.99 -10.42 -19.43
CA THR A 37 7.68 -11.53 -18.51
C THR A 37 7.93 -11.12 -17.06
N ASN A 38 9.05 -10.42 -16.80
CA ASN A 38 9.37 -9.89 -15.48
C ASN A 38 8.33 -8.84 -15.05
N PHE A 39 7.96 -7.91 -15.92
CA PHE A 39 6.93 -6.91 -15.66
C PHE A 39 5.61 -7.57 -15.23
N HIS A 40 5.09 -8.51 -16.03
CA HIS A 40 3.86 -9.23 -15.67
C HIS A 40 3.98 -10.01 -14.36
N SER A 41 5.12 -10.64 -14.10
CA SER A 41 5.36 -11.33 -12.83
C SER A 41 5.35 -10.36 -11.65
N CYS A 42 5.98 -9.19 -11.80
CA CYS A 42 5.97 -8.13 -10.79
C CYS A 42 4.56 -7.59 -10.55
N THR A 43 3.82 -7.22 -11.61
CA THR A 43 2.43 -6.76 -11.51
C THR A 43 1.56 -7.79 -10.80
N ARG A 44 1.69 -9.08 -11.15
CA ARG A 44 0.95 -10.16 -10.45
C ARG A 44 1.34 -10.25 -8.98
N GLY A 45 2.63 -10.11 -8.67
CA GLY A 45 3.12 -10.05 -7.28
C GLY A 45 2.49 -8.89 -6.50
N LEU A 46 2.49 -7.69 -7.07
CA LEU A 46 1.87 -6.51 -6.48
C LEU A 46 0.36 -6.69 -6.26
N CYS A 47 -0.38 -7.21 -7.24
CA CYS A 47 -1.80 -7.53 -7.05
C CYS A 47 -2.03 -8.53 -5.91
N ASN A 48 -1.14 -9.50 -5.72
CA ASN A 48 -1.22 -10.42 -4.58
C ASN A 48 -0.96 -9.71 -3.24
N HIS A 49 -0.03 -8.75 -3.21
CA HIS A 49 0.21 -7.94 -2.01
C HIS A 49 -0.98 -7.04 -1.68
N ILE A 50 -1.56 -6.36 -2.67
CA ILE A 50 -2.78 -5.55 -2.48
C ILE A 50 -3.91 -6.40 -1.91
N ARG A 51 -4.14 -7.59 -2.46
CA ARG A 51 -5.16 -8.51 -1.92
C ARG A 51 -4.92 -8.88 -0.45
N LYS A 52 -3.68 -9.18 -0.07
CA LYS A 52 -3.33 -9.46 1.33
C LYS A 52 -3.51 -8.23 2.23
N ALA A 53 -3.15 -7.04 1.74
CA ALA A 53 -3.34 -5.80 2.48
C ALA A 53 -4.84 -5.53 2.71
N LYS A 54 -5.69 -5.86 1.74
CA LYS A 54 -7.15 -5.81 1.89
C LYS A 54 -7.66 -6.79 2.94
N GLU A 55 -7.20 -8.05 2.92
CA GLU A 55 -7.55 -9.05 3.95
C GLU A 55 -7.21 -8.53 5.36
N ILE A 56 -6.03 -7.94 5.55
CA ILE A 56 -5.62 -7.32 6.83
C ILE A 56 -6.51 -6.12 7.19
N LEU A 57 -6.85 -5.29 6.21
CA LEU A 57 -7.70 -4.11 6.44
C LEU A 57 -9.13 -4.52 6.86
N ASP A 58 -9.69 -5.56 6.23
CA ASP A 58 -11.00 -6.12 6.58
C ASP A 58 -10.97 -6.72 8.00
N GLU A 59 -9.86 -7.39 8.39
CA GLU A 59 -9.65 -7.86 9.78
C GLU A 59 -9.60 -6.70 10.78
N LEU A 60 -8.86 -5.62 10.47
CA LEU A 60 -8.77 -4.43 11.32
C LEU A 60 -10.14 -3.74 11.48
N GLU A 61 -10.93 -3.68 10.41
CA GLU A 61 -12.30 -3.14 10.45
C GLU A 61 -13.20 -3.96 11.39
N GLY A 62 -13.10 -5.29 11.32
CA GLY A 62 -13.81 -6.20 12.21
C GLY A 62 -13.44 -5.97 13.68
N LEU A 63 -12.14 -5.91 13.99
CA LEU A 63 -11.65 -5.64 15.34
C LEU A 63 -12.11 -4.30 15.88
N LEU A 64 -12.11 -3.25 15.04
CA LEU A 64 -12.62 -1.93 15.44
C LEU A 64 -14.13 -1.97 15.72
N GLY A 65 -14.90 -2.76 14.94
CA GLY A 65 -16.32 -3.01 15.16
C GLY A 65 -16.59 -3.74 16.49
N ASP A 66 -15.76 -4.73 16.83
CA ASP A 66 -15.85 -5.46 18.09
C ASP A 66 -15.55 -4.55 19.30
N VAL A 67 -14.50 -3.73 19.22
CA VAL A 67 -14.14 -2.75 20.28
C VAL A 67 -15.26 -1.72 20.45
N THR A 68 -15.80 -1.22 19.35
CA THR A 68 -16.92 -0.26 19.38
C THR A 68 -18.14 -0.87 20.08
N SER A 69 -18.47 -2.12 19.75
CA SER A 69 -19.60 -2.85 20.35
C SER A 69 -19.37 -3.10 21.84
N ALA A 70 -18.16 -3.49 22.24
CA ALA A 70 -17.79 -3.70 23.64
C ALA A 70 -17.95 -2.43 24.47
N ILE A 71 -17.43 -1.29 23.98
CA ILE A 71 -17.55 0.01 24.66
C ILE A 71 -19.01 0.45 24.79
N GLN A 72 -19.83 0.25 23.75
CA GLN A 72 -21.26 0.56 23.78
C GLN A 72 -22.01 -0.28 24.83
N THR A 73 -21.67 -1.56 24.97
CA THR A 73 -22.31 -2.43 25.99
C THR A 73 -21.93 -2.07 27.41
N THR A 74 -20.75 -1.46 27.64
CA THR A 74 -20.28 -1.08 28.97
C THR A 74 -20.72 0.31 29.41
N ASP A 75 -20.87 1.26 28.48
CA ASP A 75 -20.95 2.69 28.83
C ASP A 75 -22.23 3.41 28.33
N GLY A 76 -23.10 2.72 27.58
CA GLY A 76 -24.41 3.25 27.14
C GLY A 76 -24.36 4.47 26.21
N LYS A 77 -23.18 5.00 25.89
CA LYS A 77 -22.94 6.17 25.04
C LYS A 77 -22.33 5.73 23.71
N LEU A 78 -22.93 6.18 22.60
CA LEU A 78 -22.58 5.76 21.25
C LEU A 78 -21.33 6.51 20.76
N LEU A 79 -20.15 5.90 20.87
CA LEU A 79 -18.96 6.32 20.13
C LEU A 79 -19.00 5.67 18.74
N ALA A 80 -19.48 6.40 17.73
CA ALA A 80 -19.46 5.93 16.35
C ALA A 80 -18.11 6.26 15.71
N PHE A 81 -17.14 5.35 15.83
CA PHE A 81 -15.87 5.45 15.11
C PHE A 81 -16.03 5.28 13.59
N SER A 82 -17.09 4.59 13.15
CA SER A 82 -17.42 4.38 11.72
C SER A 82 -17.82 5.65 10.97
N GLY A 83 -18.04 6.78 11.66
CA GLY A 83 -18.48 8.04 11.08
C GLY A 83 -17.44 9.16 11.06
N LEU A 84 -16.21 8.93 11.55
CA LEU A 84 -15.14 9.90 11.33
C LEU A 84 -14.80 9.86 9.83
N ASP A 85 -15.15 10.94 9.13
CA ASP A 85 -14.69 11.17 7.77
C ASP A 85 -13.22 11.57 7.86
N PHE A 86 -12.34 10.58 7.72
CA PHE A 86 -10.89 10.80 7.70
C PHE A 86 -10.41 11.32 6.34
N ASP A 87 -11.31 11.51 5.37
CA ASP A 87 -10.96 12.10 4.09
C ASP A 87 -10.62 13.59 4.26
N VAL A 88 -9.54 14.01 3.62
CA VAL A 88 -8.97 15.39 3.59
C VAL A 88 -8.07 15.77 4.77
N GLY A 89 -6.77 15.70 4.51
CA GLY A 89 -5.74 16.52 5.16
C GLY A 89 -5.48 16.17 6.62
N LEU A 90 -4.55 15.23 6.85
CA LEU A 90 -3.90 14.99 8.13
C LEU A 90 -3.29 16.29 8.67
N ASN A 91 -4.10 17.09 9.36
CA ASN A 91 -3.60 18.04 10.35
C ASN A 91 -3.56 17.26 11.66
N ASP A 92 -2.54 16.42 11.80
CA ASP A 92 -2.32 15.47 12.90
C ASP A 92 -2.47 16.13 14.28
N GLN A 93 -2.23 17.43 14.38
CA GLN A 93 -2.36 18.21 15.61
C GLN A 93 -3.79 18.66 15.94
N ALA A 94 -4.62 18.94 14.93
CA ALA A 94 -5.95 19.51 15.18
C ALA A 94 -6.96 18.46 15.62
N ILE A 95 -6.91 17.22 15.11
CA ILE A 95 -7.82 16.17 15.58
C ILE A 95 -7.47 15.75 17.01
N TYR A 96 -6.18 15.70 17.36
CA TYR A 96 -5.72 15.42 18.72
C TYR A 96 -6.12 16.55 19.71
N ASN A 97 -5.94 17.82 19.32
CA ASN A 97 -6.26 18.97 20.17
C ASN A 97 -7.77 19.31 20.24
N ASP A 98 -8.54 19.15 19.16
CA ASP A 98 -9.99 19.42 19.12
C ASP A 98 -10.78 18.37 19.93
N LEU A 99 -10.19 17.19 20.15
CA LEU A 99 -10.73 16.15 21.04
C LEU A 99 -10.40 16.40 22.52
N GLU A 100 -9.25 17.04 22.83
CA GLU A 100 -8.97 17.59 24.18
C GLU A 100 -9.94 18.73 24.53
N GLU A 101 -10.36 19.54 23.55
CA GLU A 101 -11.34 20.63 23.79
C GLU A 101 -12.79 20.11 23.90
N LYS A 102 -13.09 18.92 23.35
CA LYS A 102 -14.37 18.22 23.53
C LYS A 102 -14.47 17.37 24.80
N ASP A 103 -13.51 17.52 25.71
CA ASP A 103 -13.46 16.88 27.03
C ASP A 103 -14.45 17.49 28.06
N ALA A 104 -15.56 18.04 27.58
CA ALA A 104 -16.72 18.43 28.41
C ALA A 104 -17.79 17.32 28.49
N LEU A 105 -17.48 16.09 28.02
CA LEU A 105 -18.43 14.98 27.94
C LEU A 105 -17.90 13.68 28.57
N SER A 106 -17.81 13.72 29.90
CA SER A 106 -18.24 12.66 30.84
C SER A 106 -17.15 11.86 31.57
N ASP A 107 -17.07 12.21 32.86
CA ASP A 107 -16.35 11.69 34.04
C ASP A 107 -16.66 10.21 34.42
N SER A 108 -16.69 9.28 33.45
CA SER A 108 -17.13 7.88 33.70
C SER A 108 -16.29 6.78 33.04
N GLN A 109 -15.53 7.08 31.98
CA GLN A 109 -14.68 6.08 31.35
C GLN A 109 -13.35 5.98 32.10
N SER A 110 -12.82 4.76 32.27
CA SER A 110 -11.38 4.66 32.54
C SER A 110 -10.67 5.26 31.32
N PRO A 111 -9.91 6.36 31.47
CA PRO A 111 -9.36 7.11 30.32
C PRO A 111 -8.54 6.23 29.36
N ASP A 112 -8.05 5.09 29.84
CA ASP A 112 -7.21 4.13 29.14
C ASP A 112 -7.92 3.34 28.01
N ILE A 113 -9.16 2.85 28.23
CA ILE A 113 -9.89 2.01 27.24
C ILE A 113 -10.33 2.85 26.04
N THR A 114 -10.80 4.06 26.30
CA THR A 114 -11.23 5.01 25.26
C THR A 114 -10.04 5.50 24.45
N HIS A 115 -8.91 5.75 25.10
CA HIS A 115 -7.66 6.10 24.44
C HIS A 115 -7.19 4.98 23.50
N LEU A 116 -7.18 3.72 23.95
CA LEU A 116 -6.80 2.58 23.12
C LEU A 116 -7.72 2.42 21.89
N ALA A 117 -9.03 2.55 22.07
CA ALA A 117 -9.99 2.48 20.97
C ALA A 117 -9.77 3.60 19.94
N MET A 118 -9.42 4.80 20.42
CA MET A 118 -9.09 5.93 19.58
C MET A 118 -7.80 5.68 18.78
N VAL A 119 -6.75 5.16 19.41
CA VAL A 119 -5.50 4.76 18.74
C VAL A 119 -5.77 3.70 17.67
N MET A 120 -6.59 2.70 17.96
CA MET A 120 -7.00 1.68 16.98
C MET A 120 -7.75 2.30 15.79
N ALA A 121 -8.66 3.25 16.03
CA ALA A 121 -9.38 3.95 14.97
C ALA A 121 -8.42 4.77 14.08
N PHE A 122 -7.44 5.45 14.67
CA PHE A 122 -6.42 6.18 13.91
C PHE A 122 -5.57 5.25 13.04
N ILE A 123 -5.09 4.13 13.61
CA ILE A 123 -4.30 3.13 12.86
C ILE A 123 -5.11 2.59 11.68
N TYR A 124 -6.37 2.22 11.90
CA TYR A 124 -7.24 1.74 10.82
C TYR A 124 -7.35 2.77 9.69
N SER A 125 -7.57 4.04 10.02
CA SER A 125 -7.74 5.10 9.02
C SER A 125 -6.46 5.39 8.23
N MET A 126 -5.31 5.44 8.91
CA MET A 126 -4.00 5.57 8.26
C MET A 126 -3.75 4.41 7.27
N VAL A 127 -3.95 3.18 7.74
CA VAL A 127 -3.76 1.96 6.92
C VAL A 127 -4.74 1.91 5.76
N LYS A 128 -6.00 2.33 5.95
CA LYS A 128 -7.01 2.41 4.89
C LYS A 128 -6.60 3.38 3.78
N GLN A 129 -6.11 4.56 4.13
CA GLN A 129 -5.68 5.56 3.16
C GLN A 129 -4.44 5.09 2.39
N ASP A 130 -3.46 4.52 3.09
CA ASP A 130 -2.27 3.95 2.46
C ASP A 130 -2.64 2.80 1.51
N TYR A 131 -3.55 1.91 1.92
CA TYR A 131 -4.10 0.85 1.07
C TYR A 131 -4.73 1.41 -0.21
N LEU A 132 -5.62 2.41 -0.10
CA LEU A 132 -6.32 2.99 -1.26
C LEU A 132 -5.34 3.67 -2.24
N MET A 133 -4.30 4.31 -1.72
CA MET A 133 -3.23 4.86 -2.54
C MET A 133 -2.48 3.75 -3.29
N GLN A 134 -2.03 2.71 -2.59
CA GLN A 134 -1.30 1.60 -3.18
C GLN A 134 -2.15 0.85 -4.23
N GLU A 135 -3.44 0.64 -3.97
CA GLU A 135 -4.37 0.02 -4.91
C GLU A 135 -4.49 0.84 -6.21
N LYS A 136 -4.62 2.16 -6.10
CA LYS A 136 -4.64 3.07 -7.26
C LYS A 136 -3.34 3.01 -8.06
N ILE A 137 -2.19 3.03 -7.39
CA ILE A 137 -0.88 2.93 -8.03
C ILE A 137 -0.77 1.62 -8.80
N VAL A 138 -1.03 0.49 -8.14
CA VAL A 138 -0.92 -0.84 -8.76
C VAL A 138 -1.90 -0.99 -9.94
N SER A 139 -3.09 -0.41 -9.84
CA SER A 139 -4.09 -0.41 -10.92
C SER A 139 -3.70 0.46 -12.12
N ALA A 140 -2.88 1.50 -11.89
CA ALA A 140 -2.38 2.40 -12.93
C ALA A 140 -1.12 1.88 -13.63
N LEU A 141 -0.45 0.84 -13.11
CA LEU A 141 0.77 0.28 -13.70
C LEU A 141 0.51 -0.28 -15.10
N ASP A 142 1.09 0.38 -16.10
CA ASP A 142 1.03 -0.02 -17.51
C ASP A 142 2.41 0.12 -18.18
N LEU A 143 2.62 -0.62 -19.27
CA LEU A 143 3.84 -0.56 -20.08
C LEU A 143 4.06 0.80 -20.75
N ARG A 144 3.02 1.64 -20.82
CA ARG A 144 3.05 2.98 -21.43
C ARG A 144 3.37 4.09 -20.43
N MET A 145 3.48 3.76 -19.15
CA MET A 145 3.82 4.70 -18.09
C MET A 145 5.20 5.32 -18.34
N SER A 146 5.31 6.62 -18.08
CA SER A 146 6.60 7.30 -18.17
C SER A 146 7.52 6.94 -16.99
N SER A 147 8.83 7.13 -17.17
CA SER A 147 9.78 6.92 -16.08
C SER A 147 9.57 7.88 -14.91
N GLU A 148 9.03 9.08 -15.17
CA GLU A 148 8.77 10.12 -14.17
C GLU A 148 7.56 9.76 -13.29
N GLU A 149 6.48 9.27 -13.91
CA GLU A 149 5.31 8.75 -13.18
C GLU A 149 5.69 7.55 -12.32
N LEU A 150 6.48 6.61 -12.87
CA LEU A 150 6.93 5.45 -12.12
C LEU A 150 7.81 5.83 -10.92
N GLU A 151 8.75 6.77 -11.11
CA GLU A 151 9.59 7.29 -10.03
C GLU A 151 8.75 7.97 -8.94
N SER A 152 7.75 8.76 -9.34
CA SER A 152 6.82 9.39 -8.40
C SER A 152 6.07 8.34 -7.56
N TYR A 153 5.62 7.24 -8.18
CA TYR A 153 4.99 6.14 -7.45
C TYR A 153 5.96 5.42 -6.50
N CYS A 154 7.20 5.19 -6.93
CA CYS A 154 8.23 4.62 -6.05
C CYS A 154 8.49 5.52 -4.82
N GLN A 155 8.48 6.83 -5.00
CA GLN A 155 8.63 7.79 -3.91
C GLN A 155 7.43 7.77 -2.96
N MET A 156 6.20 7.80 -3.48
CA MET A 156 4.98 7.69 -2.66
C MET A 156 4.98 6.41 -1.83
N TRP A 157 5.41 5.28 -2.42
CA TRP A 157 5.54 4.01 -1.73
C TRP A 157 6.59 4.05 -0.61
N SER A 158 7.73 4.71 -0.86
CA SER A 158 8.84 4.77 0.11
C SER A 158 8.54 5.72 1.27
N LEU A 159 7.87 6.83 0.99
CA LEU A 159 7.55 7.86 1.98
C LEU A 159 6.36 7.50 2.87
N ARG A 160 5.46 6.61 2.40
CA ARG A 160 4.25 6.18 3.15
C ARG A 160 3.49 7.39 3.73
N PRO A 161 3.04 8.35 2.89
CA PRO A 161 2.57 9.67 3.33
C PRO A 161 1.35 9.66 4.26
N PHE A 162 0.63 8.54 4.36
CA PHE A 162 -0.54 8.39 5.24
C PHE A 162 -0.22 7.70 6.57
N ILE A 163 1.01 7.21 6.75
CA ILE A 163 1.42 6.51 7.96
C ILE A 163 2.20 7.47 8.85
N ASN A 164 1.64 7.80 10.00
CA ASN A 164 2.35 8.50 11.06
C ASN A 164 3.06 7.48 11.96
N ASP A 165 4.39 7.38 11.81
CA ASP A 165 5.20 6.43 12.58
C ASP A 165 5.16 6.72 14.10
N GLU A 166 4.88 7.95 14.56
CA GLU A 166 4.76 8.28 15.98
C GLU A 166 3.52 7.62 16.61
N ILE A 167 2.37 7.66 15.92
CA ILE A 167 1.13 7.01 16.37
C ILE A 167 1.33 5.48 16.40
N VAL A 168 1.97 4.91 15.38
CA VAL A 168 2.25 3.46 15.32
C VAL A 168 3.20 3.04 16.45
N ASN A 169 4.25 3.81 16.71
CA ASN A 169 5.19 3.51 17.79
C ASN A 169 4.54 3.66 19.16
N GLY A 170 3.73 4.70 19.38
CA GLY A 170 2.99 4.89 20.63
C GLY A 170 2.02 3.72 20.88
N ALA A 171 1.34 3.23 19.85
CA ALA A 171 0.49 2.05 19.97
C ALA A 171 1.26 0.79 20.39
N TRP A 172 2.51 0.64 19.94
CA TRP A 172 3.37 -0.50 20.27
C TRP A 172 3.78 -0.52 21.74
N GLU A 173 3.89 0.64 22.39
CA GLU A 173 4.18 0.74 23.83
C GLU A 173 3.06 0.16 24.70
N HIS A 174 1.83 0.08 24.18
CA HIS A 174 0.67 -0.50 24.89
C HIS A 174 0.54 -2.03 24.75
N ILE A 175 1.40 -2.68 23.95
CA ILE A 175 1.34 -4.13 23.69
C ILE A 175 2.37 -4.91 24.54
N HIS A 176 3.26 -4.21 25.26
CA HIS A 176 4.29 -4.78 26.16
C HIS A 176 3.99 -4.52 27.64
#